data_AF-A0A8J8GRA0-F1
#
_entry.id   AF-A0A8J8GRA0-F1
#
_cell.length_a   1.000
_cell.length_b   1.000
_cell.length_c   1.000
_cell.angle_alpha   90.00
_cell.angle_beta   90.00
_cell.angle_gamma   90.00
#
_symmetry.space_group_name_H-M   'P 1'
#
loop_
_entity.id
_entity.type
_entity.pdbx_description
1 polymer ?
#
loop_
_entity_poly.entity_id
_entity_poly.type
_entity_poly.pdbx_seq_one_letter_code
_entity_poly.pdbx_strand_id
1 'polypeptide(L)'
;MTHEIAVIPGDGIGQEVTPAAVDVLESLEIDFEFTEADAGDAVKEATGEALPQETYDLAASADATLFGAAGETAADVILPLRTAVDSFVNIRPAKAYPGIDAVRPETDLVFLRENTEGVYSGIEDRLTQDVSTLTRVVTESASEDLAEFACDYVSDGDHDGFTIAHKANVMRETDGLFRDTVKSVADEKGVETDEVLMDAFATRVCLDPEQFDVVVCPNLAGDVLSDLAAGLVGGLGLLPSANVGPERGLFEPVHGTAPDIAGEGVANPAATIVSAAMLLEYLGYDEESDRVHEAVEDTLENGPRTPDLGGDASTEDVTDAIIERL
;
A
#
# COMPACT_ATOMS: atom_id res chain seq x y z
N MET A 1 12.18 23.52 1.85
CA MET A 1 11.35 23.57 3.07
C MET A 1 11.61 22.25 3.74
N THR A 2 11.80 22.22 5.05
CA THR A 2 12.01 20.95 5.76
C THR A 2 10.68 20.23 5.86
N HIS A 3 10.59 18.97 5.43
CA HIS A 3 9.40 18.15 5.67
C HIS A 3 9.58 17.29 6.92
N GLU A 4 8.55 17.21 7.75
CA GLU A 4 8.53 16.38 8.95
C GLU A 4 7.95 15.00 8.61
N ILE A 5 8.73 13.96 8.86
CA ILE A 5 8.36 12.57 8.53
C ILE A 5 8.24 11.79 9.83
N ALA A 6 7.03 11.29 10.11
CA ALA A 6 6.79 10.38 11.22
C ALA A 6 7.28 8.98 10.84
N VAL A 7 8.15 8.38 11.65
CA VAL A 7 8.68 7.04 11.40
C VAL A 7 8.18 6.09 12.49
N ILE A 8 7.40 5.10 12.09
CA ILE A 8 6.77 4.13 13.00
C ILE A 8 7.18 2.72 12.55
N PRO A 9 8.32 2.19 13.02
CA PRO A 9 8.81 0.88 12.58
C PRO A 9 7.86 -0.29 12.93
N GLY A 10 7.12 -0.17 14.04
CA GLY A 10 6.13 -1.16 14.46
C GLY A 10 6.77 -2.43 15.07
N ASP A 11 6.39 -3.60 14.58
CA ASP A 11 6.81 -4.90 15.12
C ASP A 11 7.59 -5.75 14.11
N GLY A 12 8.31 -6.75 14.63
CA GLY A 12 8.98 -7.77 13.82
C GLY A 12 10.00 -7.17 12.85
N ILE A 13 9.96 -7.60 11.58
CA ILE A 13 10.88 -7.09 10.54
C ILE A 13 10.69 -5.60 10.25
N GLY A 14 9.59 -4.97 10.67
CA GLY A 14 9.40 -3.52 10.55
C GLY A 14 10.53 -2.74 11.26
N GLN A 15 11.09 -3.30 12.33
CA GLN A 15 12.26 -2.77 13.04
C GLN A 15 13.58 -2.87 12.25
N GLU A 16 13.59 -3.59 11.12
CA GLU A 16 14.76 -3.77 10.26
C GLU A 16 14.59 -3.05 8.91
N VAL A 17 13.42 -3.17 8.28
CA VAL A 17 13.17 -2.61 6.94
C VAL A 17 12.81 -1.13 6.95
N THR A 18 12.20 -0.62 8.03
CA THR A 18 11.89 0.82 8.13
C THR A 18 13.15 1.67 8.28
N PRO A 19 14.13 1.32 9.14
CA PRO A 19 15.42 2.01 9.16
C PRO A 19 16.14 1.99 7.82
N ALA A 20 16.11 0.87 7.08
CA ALA A 20 16.68 0.77 5.74
C ALA A 20 16.07 1.79 4.75
N ALA A 21 14.76 2.00 4.82
CA ALA A 21 14.10 3.01 4.01
C ALA A 21 14.48 4.45 4.45
N VAL A 22 14.66 4.69 5.75
CA VAL A 22 15.17 5.98 6.25
C VAL A 22 16.60 6.23 5.76
N ASP A 23 17.49 5.25 5.80
CA ASP A 23 18.87 5.37 5.30
C ASP A 23 18.91 5.76 3.81
N VAL A 24 18.00 5.18 3.00
CA VAL A 24 17.83 5.56 1.59
C VAL A 24 17.37 7.01 1.46
N LEU A 25 16.35 7.44 2.23
CA LEU A 25 15.86 8.82 2.18
C LEU A 25 16.93 9.83 2.62
N GLU A 26 17.70 9.53 3.67
CA GLU A 26 18.79 10.39 4.16
C GLU A 26 19.91 10.56 3.13
N SER A 27 20.10 9.58 2.25
CA SER A 27 21.11 9.64 1.19
C SER A 27 20.79 10.62 0.05
N LEU A 28 19.54 11.08 -0.08
CA LEU A 28 19.05 11.86 -1.22
C LEU A 28 19.35 13.38 -1.16
N GLU A 29 20.13 13.86 -0.19
CA GLU A 29 20.41 15.30 0.02
C GLU A 29 19.14 16.20 0.14
N ILE A 30 18.01 15.63 0.57
CA ILE A 30 16.75 16.33 0.83
C ILE A 30 16.67 16.75 2.32
N ASP A 31 16.04 17.89 2.60
CA ASP A 31 15.86 18.42 3.96
C ASP A 31 14.64 17.75 4.64
N PHE A 32 14.86 16.56 5.20
CA PHE A 32 13.87 15.83 6.00
C PHE A 32 14.20 15.86 7.51
N GLU A 33 13.16 15.99 8.33
CA GLU A 33 13.23 15.82 9.77
C GLU A 33 12.45 14.56 10.16
N PHE A 34 13.17 13.50 10.53
CA PHE A 34 12.56 12.24 10.96
C PHE A 34 12.26 12.26 12.46
N THR A 35 11.01 11.98 12.83
CA THR A 35 10.60 11.80 14.23
C THR A 35 10.08 10.38 14.42
N GLU A 36 10.79 9.60 15.24
CA GLU A 36 10.41 8.23 15.57
C GLU A 36 9.26 8.18 16.59
N ALA A 37 8.35 7.23 16.41
CA ALA A 37 7.31 6.91 17.37
C ALA A 37 6.99 5.41 17.39
N ASP A 38 6.51 4.95 18.54
CA ASP A 38 6.25 3.53 18.78
C ASP A 38 4.78 3.17 18.55
N ALA A 39 4.52 2.01 17.93
CA ALA A 39 3.21 1.36 17.87
C ALA A 39 3.37 -0.15 17.76
N GLY A 40 2.31 -0.91 18.05
CA GLY A 40 2.26 -2.36 17.82
C GLY A 40 2.14 -3.22 19.08
N ASP A 41 2.40 -4.51 18.90
CA ASP A 41 2.27 -5.56 19.91
C ASP A 41 3.20 -5.31 21.10
N ALA A 42 4.45 -4.93 20.83
CA ALA A 42 5.43 -4.64 21.88
C ALA A 42 4.98 -3.45 22.76
N VAL A 43 4.37 -2.44 22.15
CA VAL A 43 3.86 -1.26 22.85
C VAL A 43 2.63 -1.62 23.68
N LYS A 44 1.71 -2.43 23.13
CA LYS A 44 0.55 -2.93 23.87
C LYS A 44 0.95 -3.76 25.08
N GLU A 45 1.97 -4.61 24.95
CA GLU A 45 2.50 -5.38 26.08
C GLU A 45 3.06 -4.47 27.18
N ALA A 46 3.79 -3.42 26.80
CA ALA A 46 4.44 -2.51 27.74
C ALA A 46 3.48 -1.50 28.40
N THR A 47 2.51 -0.97 27.65
CA THR A 47 1.69 0.18 28.06
C THR A 47 0.21 -0.15 28.24
N GLY A 48 -0.26 -1.24 27.64
CA GLY A 48 -1.68 -1.61 27.57
C GLY A 48 -2.42 -1.07 26.33
N GLU A 49 -1.79 -0.20 25.54
CA GLU A 49 -2.35 0.42 24.34
C GLU A 49 -1.42 0.13 23.15
N ALA A 50 -1.98 -0.31 22.01
CA ALA A 50 -1.17 -0.62 20.81
C ALA A 50 -0.70 0.63 20.07
N LEU A 51 -1.50 1.70 20.14
CA LEU A 51 -1.19 2.99 19.53
C LEU A 51 -1.30 4.08 20.60
N PRO A 52 -0.16 4.56 21.13
CA PRO A 52 -0.15 5.72 22.02
C PRO A 52 -0.73 6.95 21.34
N GLN A 53 -1.40 7.82 22.13
CA GLN A 53 -1.96 9.06 21.60
C GLN A 53 -0.89 9.98 20.97
N GLU A 54 0.33 9.99 21.51
CA GLU A 54 1.43 10.78 20.96
C GLU A 54 1.86 10.31 19.56
N THR A 55 1.82 9.00 19.29
CA THR A 55 2.09 8.43 17.96
C THR A 55 0.98 8.81 16.97
N TYR A 56 -0.28 8.76 17.40
CA TYR A 56 -1.41 9.23 16.58
C TYR A 56 -1.28 10.72 16.25
N ASP A 57 -1.00 11.55 17.27
CA ASP A 57 -0.89 13.00 17.11
C ASP A 57 0.26 13.38 16.18
N LEU A 58 1.39 12.65 16.27
CA LEU A 58 2.53 12.82 15.36
C LEU A 58 2.14 12.51 13.91
N ALA A 59 1.51 11.36 13.64
CA ALA A 59 1.06 11.01 12.29
C ALA A 59 0.02 12.01 11.75
N ALA A 60 -0.81 12.59 12.64
CA ALA A 60 -1.80 13.61 12.28
C ALA A 60 -1.21 15.01 12.06
N SER A 61 0.05 15.26 12.42
CA SER A 61 0.72 16.56 12.24
C SER A 61 1.86 16.55 11.23
N ALA A 62 2.53 15.41 11.03
CA ALA A 62 3.61 15.24 10.07
C ALA A 62 3.14 15.42 8.62
N ASP A 63 4.07 15.77 7.73
CA ASP A 63 3.80 15.89 6.30
C ASP A 63 3.60 14.51 5.65
N ALA A 64 4.31 13.50 6.15
CA ALA A 64 4.14 12.09 5.77
C ALA A 64 4.46 11.15 6.92
N THR A 65 3.93 9.93 6.86
CA THR A 65 4.21 8.86 7.81
C THR A 65 4.77 7.64 7.09
N LEU A 66 5.92 7.13 7.55
CA LEU A 66 6.48 5.84 7.13
C LEU A 66 6.18 4.80 8.22
N PHE A 67 5.46 3.73 7.86
CA PHE A 67 5.06 2.68 8.78
C PHE A 67 5.59 1.31 8.33
N GLY A 68 6.13 0.53 9.27
CA GLY A 68 6.71 -0.79 8.98
C GLY A 68 5.68 -1.91 8.95
N ALA A 69 5.41 -2.54 10.08
CA ALA A 69 4.41 -3.59 10.21
C ALA A 69 3.86 -3.66 11.64
N ALA A 70 2.65 -4.20 11.83
CA ALA A 70 2.13 -4.53 13.16
C ALA A 70 1.60 -5.96 13.19
N GLY A 71 1.72 -6.63 14.34
CA GLY A 71 1.37 -8.04 14.50
C GLY A 71 -0.11 -8.26 14.81
N GLU A 72 -0.41 -8.86 15.96
CA GLU A 72 -1.78 -9.15 16.39
C GLU A 72 -2.63 -7.88 16.55
N THR A 73 -1.97 -6.74 16.77
CA THR A 73 -2.58 -5.41 16.93
C THR A 73 -2.72 -4.62 15.63
N ALA A 74 -2.45 -5.21 14.46
CA ALA A 74 -2.49 -4.50 13.17
C ALA A 74 -3.75 -3.64 12.98
N ALA A 75 -4.94 -4.18 13.30
CA ALA A 75 -6.18 -3.42 13.20
C ALA A 75 -6.30 -2.27 14.22
N ASP A 76 -5.75 -2.45 15.43
CA ASP A 76 -5.73 -1.43 16.50
C ASP A 76 -4.76 -0.27 16.17
N VAL A 77 -3.85 -0.46 15.21
CA VAL A 77 -2.81 0.51 14.83
C VAL A 77 -3.08 1.13 13.46
N ILE A 78 -3.21 0.31 12.42
CA ILE A 78 -3.30 0.77 11.03
C ILE A 78 -4.58 1.55 10.77
N LEU A 79 -5.73 1.13 11.31
CA LEU A 79 -7.00 1.82 11.07
C LEU A 79 -7.02 3.23 11.69
N PRO A 80 -6.59 3.44 12.96
CA PRO A 80 -6.41 4.79 13.48
C PRO A 80 -5.36 5.61 12.73
N LEU A 81 -4.22 5.03 12.31
CA LEU A 81 -3.22 5.79 11.55
C LEU A 81 -3.74 6.24 10.19
N ARG A 82 -4.52 5.41 9.48
CA ARG A 82 -5.22 5.81 8.25
C ARG A 82 -6.20 6.96 8.51
N THR A 83 -6.86 6.94 9.67
CA THR A 83 -7.73 8.05 10.10
C THR A 83 -6.92 9.30 10.40
N ALA A 84 -5.74 9.19 11.02
CA ALA A 84 -4.87 10.32 11.36
C ALA A 84 -4.42 11.11 10.11
N VAL A 85 -4.22 10.41 8.99
CA VAL A 85 -3.86 11.02 7.70
C VAL A 85 -5.06 11.28 6.78
N ASP A 86 -6.30 11.09 7.27
CA ASP A 86 -7.53 11.20 6.49
C ASP A 86 -7.48 10.42 5.16
N SER A 87 -6.86 9.23 5.17
CA SER A 87 -6.68 8.43 3.95
C SER A 87 -8.01 7.87 3.44
N PHE A 88 -8.32 8.16 2.18
CA PHE A 88 -9.49 7.64 1.50
C PHE A 88 -9.16 6.68 0.34
N VAL A 89 -7.92 6.73 -0.17
CA VAL A 89 -7.42 5.81 -1.19
C VAL A 89 -6.18 5.08 -0.68
N ASN A 90 -6.10 3.79 -1.00
CA ASN A 90 -4.89 2.99 -0.86
C ASN A 90 -4.38 2.61 -2.26
N ILE A 91 -3.19 3.07 -2.60
CA ILE A 91 -2.50 2.85 -3.87
C ILE A 91 -1.58 1.64 -3.68
N ARG A 92 -1.75 0.60 -4.51
CA ARG A 92 -0.95 -0.64 -4.45
C ARG A 92 -0.48 -1.05 -5.84
N PRO A 93 0.71 -0.59 -6.25
CA PRO A 93 1.39 -1.11 -7.43
C PRO A 93 1.74 -2.59 -7.24
N ALA A 94 1.50 -3.40 -8.26
CA ALA A 94 1.91 -4.79 -8.36
C ALA A 94 2.66 -4.98 -9.67
N LYS A 95 3.99 -4.88 -9.60
CA LYS A 95 4.90 -4.97 -10.74
C LYS A 95 5.86 -6.13 -10.58
N ALA A 96 6.03 -6.92 -11.64
CA ALA A 96 7.08 -7.92 -11.71
C ALA A 96 8.42 -7.26 -12.02
N TYR A 97 9.40 -7.45 -11.14
CA TYR A 97 10.73 -6.87 -11.29
C TYR A 97 11.67 -7.76 -12.12
N PRO A 98 12.55 -7.17 -12.95
CA PRO A 98 13.61 -7.92 -13.62
C PRO A 98 14.47 -8.71 -12.64
N GLY A 99 14.84 -9.93 -13.01
CA GLY A 99 15.67 -10.81 -12.18
C GLY A 99 14.94 -11.59 -11.07
N ILE A 100 13.65 -11.32 -10.86
CA ILE A 100 12.77 -12.06 -9.95
C ILE A 100 12.03 -13.18 -10.73
N ASP A 101 11.93 -14.36 -10.13
CA ASP A 101 11.19 -15.50 -10.69
C ASP A 101 9.68 -15.33 -10.44
N ALA A 102 9.09 -14.31 -11.06
CA ALA A 102 7.67 -14.02 -10.98
C ALA A 102 6.84 -15.10 -11.69
N VAL A 103 5.66 -15.42 -11.14
CA VAL A 103 4.70 -16.33 -11.78
C VAL A 103 4.18 -15.73 -13.09
N ARG A 104 4.04 -14.40 -13.12
CA ARG A 104 3.65 -13.59 -14.27
C ARG A 104 4.61 -12.40 -14.42
N PRO A 105 5.73 -12.58 -15.11
CA PRO A 105 6.69 -11.51 -15.38
C PRO A 105 6.12 -10.32 -16.18
N GLU A 106 4.99 -10.54 -16.87
CA GLU A 106 4.27 -9.53 -17.63
C GLU A 106 3.32 -8.66 -16.78
N THR A 107 3.20 -8.91 -15.47
CA THR A 107 2.31 -8.15 -14.58
C THR A 107 2.91 -6.78 -14.22
N ASP A 108 2.21 -5.72 -14.62
CA ASP A 108 2.47 -4.34 -14.20
C ASP A 108 1.12 -3.62 -14.14
N LEU A 109 0.58 -3.45 -12.94
CA LEU A 109 -0.73 -2.83 -12.71
C LEU A 109 -0.80 -2.22 -11.31
N VAL A 110 -1.70 -1.26 -11.11
CA VAL A 110 -1.89 -0.56 -9.83
C VAL A 110 -3.34 -0.64 -9.37
N PHE A 111 -3.55 -0.95 -8.10
CA PHE A 111 -4.86 -0.87 -7.47
C PHE A 111 -5.05 0.48 -6.79
N LEU A 112 -6.17 1.13 -7.10
CA LEU A 112 -6.72 2.26 -6.36
C LEU A 112 -7.91 1.75 -5.54
N ARG A 113 -7.64 1.46 -4.28
CA ARG A 113 -8.58 0.84 -3.34
C ARG A 113 -9.26 1.89 -2.47
N GLU A 114 -10.59 1.85 -2.41
CA GLU A 114 -11.37 2.60 -1.42
C GLU A 114 -10.96 2.19 0.01
N ASN A 115 -10.65 3.15 0.89
CA ASN A 115 -9.98 2.87 2.17
C ASN A 115 -10.78 3.23 3.44
N THR A 116 -12.01 3.74 3.31
CA THR A 116 -12.81 4.30 4.42
C THR A 116 -14.01 3.45 4.83
N GLU A 117 -14.61 2.69 3.90
CA GLU A 117 -15.91 2.05 4.12
C GLU A 117 -15.95 0.57 3.67
N GLY A 118 -17.09 0.10 3.17
CA GLY A 118 -17.30 -1.30 2.83
C GLY A 118 -17.62 -2.17 4.05
N VAL A 119 -16.97 -3.33 4.12
CA VAL A 119 -17.12 -4.25 5.25
C VAL A 119 -16.22 -3.86 6.43
N TYR A 120 -15.20 -3.02 6.18
CA TYR A 120 -14.22 -2.59 7.16
C TYR A 120 -14.79 -1.55 8.14
N SER A 121 -16.01 -1.06 7.92
CA SER A 121 -16.75 -0.27 8.90
C SER A 121 -17.07 -1.05 10.19
N GLY A 122 -16.85 -2.37 10.23
CA GLY A 122 -16.92 -3.18 11.46
C GLY A 122 -18.33 -3.31 12.05
N ILE A 123 -19.38 -3.06 11.26
CA ILE A 123 -20.77 -3.09 11.72
C ILE A 123 -21.25 -4.54 11.69
N GLU A 124 -20.92 -5.27 12.76
CA GLU A 124 -21.27 -6.68 12.94
C GLU A 124 -22.14 -6.91 14.16
N ASP A 125 -23.06 -7.88 14.08
CA ASP A 125 -23.90 -8.29 15.20
C ASP A 125 -24.07 -9.82 15.23
N ARG A 126 -24.14 -10.37 16.44
CA ARG A 126 -24.48 -11.78 16.67
C ARG A 126 -25.92 -11.87 17.14
N LEU A 127 -26.85 -11.96 16.17
CA LEU A 127 -28.29 -12.01 16.42
C LEU A 127 -28.71 -13.25 17.22
N THR A 128 -28.07 -14.40 17.00
CA THR A 128 -28.31 -15.64 17.75
C THR A 128 -27.02 -16.47 17.90
N GLN A 129 -27.09 -17.64 18.55
CA GLN A 129 -25.92 -18.53 18.65
C GLN A 129 -25.39 -18.99 17.28
N ASP A 130 -26.26 -19.15 16.28
CA ASP A 130 -25.91 -19.70 14.96
C ASP A 130 -26.07 -18.67 13.82
N VAL A 131 -26.28 -17.38 14.15
CA VAL A 131 -26.47 -16.31 13.16
C VAL A 131 -25.67 -15.08 13.56
N SER A 132 -24.73 -14.73 12.70
CA SER A 132 -24.02 -13.44 12.71
C SER A 132 -24.34 -12.68 11.42
N THR A 133 -24.34 -11.36 11.51
CA THR A 133 -24.59 -10.46 10.38
C THR A 133 -23.52 -9.38 10.31
N LEU A 134 -23.22 -8.95 9.10
CA LEU A 134 -22.36 -7.83 8.78
C LEU A 134 -23.17 -6.85 7.92
N THR A 135 -23.06 -5.56 8.21
CA THR A 135 -23.56 -4.50 7.34
C THR A 135 -22.41 -3.95 6.51
N ARG A 136 -22.54 -4.08 5.19
CA ARG A 136 -21.63 -3.42 4.24
C ARG A 136 -22.13 -2.01 3.95
N VAL A 137 -21.27 -1.02 4.13
CA VAL A 137 -21.56 0.40 3.87
C VAL A 137 -20.91 0.81 2.55
N VAL A 138 -21.65 1.49 1.69
CA VAL A 138 -21.10 2.20 0.52
C VAL A 138 -21.80 3.55 0.43
N THR A 139 -21.04 4.61 0.26
CA THR A 139 -21.54 5.97 0.11
C THR A 139 -21.14 6.54 -1.25
N GLU A 140 -21.99 7.41 -1.77
CA GLU A 140 -21.71 8.15 -3.00
C GLU A 140 -20.49 9.05 -2.82
N SER A 141 -20.36 9.74 -1.68
CA SER A 141 -19.25 10.65 -1.40
C SER A 141 -17.88 9.96 -1.41
N ALA A 142 -17.72 8.83 -0.70
CA ALA A 142 -16.44 8.13 -0.70
C ALA A 142 -16.10 7.53 -2.09
N SER A 143 -17.12 7.10 -2.83
CA SER A 143 -16.96 6.62 -4.20
C SER A 143 -16.58 7.75 -5.16
N GLU A 144 -17.12 8.96 -4.96
CA GLU A 144 -16.81 10.17 -5.72
C GLU A 144 -15.37 10.62 -5.45
N ASP A 145 -14.96 10.72 -4.18
CA ASP A 145 -13.59 11.10 -3.80
C ASP A 145 -12.55 10.15 -4.44
N LEU A 146 -12.78 8.83 -4.36
CA LEU A 146 -11.91 7.84 -5.01
C LEU A 146 -11.89 7.99 -6.54
N ALA A 147 -13.06 8.26 -7.15
CA ALA A 147 -13.16 8.39 -8.60
C ALA A 147 -12.48 9.66 -9.11
N GLU A 148 -12.60 10.77 -8.38
CA GLU A 148 -11.86 12.00 -8.68
C GLU A 148 -10.36 11.75 -8.62
N PHE A 149 -9.88 11.13 -7.53
CA PHE A 149 -8.49 10.73 -7.40
C PHE A 149 -8.03 9.82 -8.54
N ALA A 150 -8.82 8.80 -8.90
CA ALA A 150 -8.48 7.89 -9.99
C ALA A 150 -8.40 8.57 -11.36
N CYS A 151 -9.29 9.54 -11.63
CA CYS A 151 -9.24 10.33 -12.86
C CYS A 151 -8.00 11.20 -12.91
N ASP A 152 -7.63 11.83 -11.78
CA ASP A 152 -6.45 12.68 -11.69
C ASP A 152 -5.18 11.82 -11.80
N TYR A 153 -5.11 10.66 -11.12
CA TYR A 153 -4.03 9.67 -11.23
C TYR A 153 -3.79 9.22 -12.69
N VAL A 154 -4.86 8.91 -13.42
CA VAL A 154 -4.75 8.55 -14.85
C VAL A 154 -4.32 9.72 -15.72
N SER A 155 -4.76 10.95 -15.40
CA SER A 155 -4.46 12.14 -16.20
C SER A 155 -3.05 12.67 -16.00
N ASP A 156 -2.50 12.50 -14.80
CA ASP A 156 -1.16 12.94 -14.43
C ASP A 156 -0.09 11.90 -14.85
N GLY A 157 -0.46 10.62 -14.92
CA GLY A 157 0.38 9.53 -15.42
C GLY A 157 0.24 9.25 -16.92
N ASP A 158 0.97 8.25 -17.41
CA ASP A 158 0.91 7.75 -18.78
C ASP A 158 -0.11 6.59 -18.91
N HIS A 159 -1.34 6.81 -18.44
CA HIS A 159 -2.42 5.80 -18.44
C HIS A 159 -3.54 6.18 -19.42
N ASP A 160 -4.07 5.20 -20.16
CA ASP A 160 -5.19 5.44 -21.11
C ASP A 160 -6.56 5.52 -20.40
N GLY A 161 -6.68 4.94 -19.21
CA GLY A 161 -7.95 4.79 -18.49
C GLY A 161 -7.83 3.88 -17.28
N PHE A 162 -8.96 3.48 -16.69
CA PHE A 162 -8.95 2.53 -15.58
C PHE A 162 -10.10 1.51 -15.63
N THR A 163 -9.89 0.36 -14.99
CA THR A 163 -10.87 -0.73 -14.87
C THR A 163 -11.57 -0.68 -13.51
N ILE A 164 -12.90 -0.63 -13.50
CA ILE A 164 -13.74 -0.69 -12.30
C ILE A 164 -14.01 -2.15 -11.94
N ALA A 165 -13.40 -2.66 -10.87
CA ALA A 165 -13.63 -4.02 -10.38
C ALA A 165 -14.77 -4.05 -9.35
N HIS A 166 -15.88 -4.71 -9.70
CA HIS A 166 -17.09 -4.72 -8.88
C HIS A 166 -17.82 -6.07 -8.87
N LYS A 167 -18.89 -6.21 -8.07
CA LYS A 167 -19.76 -7.38 -8.00
C LYS A 167 -21.25 -7.00 -7.98
N ALA A 168 -21.59 -5.89 -8.63
CA ALA A 168 -22.95 -5.37 -8.78
C ALA A 168 -24.01 -6.35 -9.30
N ASN A 169 -23.62 -7.47 -9.93
CA ASN A 169 -24.58 -8.52 -10.32
C ASN A 169 -25.17 -9.27 -9.10
N VAL A 170 -24.44 -9.33 -8.00
CA VAL A 170 -24.87 -9.88 -6.70
C VAL A 170 -25.21 -8.74 -5.74
N MET A 171 -24.28 -7.79 -5.57
CA MET A 171 -24.36 -6.67 -4.64
C MET A 171 -24.94 -5.43 -5.33
N ARG A 172 -26.21 -5.53 -5.71
CA ARG A 172 -26.87 -4.57 -6.62
C ARG A 172 -26.95 -3.14 -6.10
N GLU A 173 -27.11 -2.96 -4.79
CA GLU A 173 -27.21 -1.63 -4.19
C GLU A 173 -25.83 -1.08 -3.85
N THR A 174 -24.98 -1.83 -3.13
CA THR A 174 -23.66 -1.34 -2.70
C THR A 174 -22.67 -1.24 -3.85
N ASP A 175 -22.38 -2.33 -4.56
CA ASP A 175 -21.46 -2.27 -5.71
C ASP A 175 -22.11 -1.62 -6.93
N GLY A 176 -23.44 -1.58 -7.00
CA GLY A 176 -24.15 -0.81 -8.01
C GLY A 176 -23.90 0.69 -7.83
N LEU A 177 -24.10 1.21 -6.61
CA LEU A 177 -23.81 2.60 -6.27
C LEU A 177 -22.34 2.94 -6.56
N PHE A 178 -21.40 2.16 -6.02
CA PHE A 178 -19.96 2.38 -6.26
C PHE A 178 -19.62 2.47 -7.75
N ARG A 179 -20.03 1.46 -8.54
CA ARG A 179 -19.76 1.42 -9.98
C ARG A 179 -20.37 2.62 -10.69
N ASP A 180 -21.65 2.92 -10.41
CA ASP A 180 -22.37 3.98 -11.10
C ASP A 180 -21.79 5.36 -10.79
N THR A 181 -21.42 5.61 -9.53
CA THR A 181 -20.76 6.85 -9.11
C THR A 181 -19.37 6.99 -9.77
N VAL A 182 -18.51 5.97 -9.64
CA VAL A 182 -17.15 6.02 -10.22
C VAL A 182 -17.19 6.25 -11.73
N LYS A 183 -18.09 5.55 -12.42
CA LYS A 183 -18.28 5.71 -13.86
C LYS A 183 -18.81 7.10 -14.24
N SER A 184 -19.75 7.63 -13.46
CA SER A 184 -20.31 8.97 -13.71
C SER A 184 -19.23 10.04 -13.61
N VAL A 185 -18.37 9.99 -12.59
CA VAL A 185 -17.26 10.93 -12.41
C VAL A 185 -16.26 10.82 -13.57
N ALA A 186 -15.91 9.60 -13.98
CA ALA A 186 -15.01 9.37 -15.11
C ALA A 186 -15.58 9.90 -16.43
N ASP A 187 -16.87 9.68 -16.69
CA ASP A 187 -17.58 10.21 -17.87
C ASP A 187 -17.58 11.75 -17.87
N GLU A 188 -17.71 12.39 -16.71
CA GLU A 188 -17.66 13.85 -16.56
C GLU A 188 -16.25 14.42 -16.77
N LYS A 189 -15.23 13.71 -16.28
CA LYS A 189 -13.80 14.06 -16.45
C LYS A 189 -13.27 13.67 -17.84
N GLY A 190 -13.98 12.83 -18.58
CA GLY A 190 -13.59 12.36 -19.92
C GLY A 190 -12.50 11.28 -19.91
N VAL A 191 -12.42 10.49 -18.84
CA VAL A 191 -11.45 9.38 -18.67
C VAL A 191 -12.08 8.08 -19.15
N GLU A 192 -11.36 7.27 -19.93
CA GLU A 192 -11.87 5.98 -20.40
C GLU A 192 -11.97 4.98 -19.25
N THR A 193 -13.08 4.24 -19.20
CA THR A 193 -13.30 3.22 -18.16
C THR A 193 -13.81 1.90 -18.74
N ASP A 194 -13.27 0.82 -18.19
CA ASP A 194 -13.75 -0.54 -18.39
C ASP A 194 -14.37 -1.09 -17.10
N GLU A 195 -15.23 -2.10 -17.23
CA GLU A 195 -15.87 -2.76 -16.09
C GLU A 195 -15.54 -4.25 -16.05
N VAL A 196 -15.24 -4.75 -14.85
CA VAL A 196 -14.97 -6.18 -14.65
C VAL A 196 -15.63 -6.67 -13.37
N LEU A 197 -16.19 -7.89 -13.43
CA LEU A 197 -16.63 -8.55 -12.20
C LEU A 197 -15.41 -9.04 -11.41
N MET A 198 -15.37 -8.85 -10.09
CA MET A 198 -14.21 -9.21 -9.25
C MET A 198 -13.73 -10.66 -9.43
N ASP A 199 -14.64 -11.62 -9.63
CA ASP A 199 -14.30 -13.03 -9.90
C ASP A 199 -13.73 -13.24 -11.31
N ALA A 200 -14.23 -12.48 -12.30
CA ALA A 200 -13.67 -12.47 -13.65
C ALA A 200 -12.28 -11.81 -13.65
N PHE A 201 -12.08 -10.73 -12.90
CA PHE A 201 -10.77 -10.10 -12.71
C PHE A 201 -9.79 -11.08 -12.10
N ALA A 202 -10.14 -11.72 -10.97
CA ALA A 202 -9.28 -12.69 -10.31
C ALA A 202 -8.85 -13.84 -11.24
N THR A 203 -9.70 -14.23 -12.18
CA THR A 203 -9.36 -15.24 -13.19
C THR A 203 -8.47 -14.66 -14.28
N ARG A 204 -8.80 -13.49 -14.81
CA ARG A 204 -8.13 -12.87 -15.97
C ARG A 204 -6.75 -12.37 -15.63
N VAL A 205 -6.56 -11.73 -14.47
CA VAL A 205 -5.23 -11.24 -14.04
C VAL A 205 -4.23 -12.39 -13.94
N CYS A 206 -4.67 -13.59 -13.55
CA CYS A 206 -3.82 -14.78 -13.52
C CYS A 206 -3.48 -15.34 -14.91
N LEU A 207 -4.26 -15.01 -15.94
CA LEU A 207 -4.14 -15.59 -17.29
C LEU A 207 -3.48 -14.63 -18.29
N ASP A 208 -3.78 -13.35 -18.16
CA ASP A 208 -3.49 -12.28 -19.11
C ASP A 208 -3.50 -10.93 -18.37
N PRO A 209 -2.51 -10.67 -17.48
CA PRO A 209 -2.49 -9.48 -16.64
C PRO A 209 -2.27 -8.17 -17.42
N GLU A 210 -1.61 -8.21 -18.59
CA GLU A 210 -1.31 -7.05 -19.45
C GLU A 210 -2.57 -6.29 -19.94
N GLN A 211 -3.76 -6.87 -19.77
CA GLN A 211 -5.03 -6.19 -20.08
C GLN A 211 -5.44 -5.17 -19.01
N PHE A 212 -4.80 -5.20 -17.85
CA PHE A 212 -5.10 -4.32 -16.72
C PHE A 212 -3.91 -3.40 -16.46
N ASP A 213 -4.22 -2.15 -16.20
CA ASP A 213 -3.25 -1.10 -15.90
C ASP A 213 -3.63 -0.46 -14.55
N VAL A 214 -4.60 0.45 -14.54
CA VAL A 214 -5.19 0.98 -13.29
C VAL A 214 -6.48 0.25 -12.94
N VAL A 215 -6.61 -0.20 -11.69
CA VAL A 215 -7.78 -0.94 -11.17
C VAL A 215 -8.41 -0.22 -10.00
N VAL A 216 -9.61 0.34 -10.20
CA VAL A 216 -10.40 1.04 -9.16
C VAL A 216 -11.39 0.07 -8.52
N CYS A 217 -11.37 -0.05 -7.19
CA CYS A 217 -12.15 -1.09 -6.52
C CYS A 217 -12.61 -0.74 -5.09
N PRO A 218 -13.73 -1.31 -4.61
CA PRO A 218 -14.15 -1.18 -3.22
C PRO A 218 -13.17 -1.86 -2.24
N ASN A 219 -13.18 -1.41 -0.99
CA ASN A 219 -12.23 -1.80 0.05
C ASN A 219 -11.85 -3.30 0.11
N LEU A 220 -12.82 -4.19 0.33
CA LEU A 220 -12.56 -5.64 0.43
C LEU A 220 -12.04 -6.25 -0.89
N ALA A 221 -12.48 -5.72 -2.03
CA ALA A 221 -12.03 -6.21 -3.31
C ALA A 221 -10.58 -5.81 -3.56
N GLY A 222 -10.22 -4.56 -3.25
CA GLY A 222 -8.84 -4.09 -3.33
C GLY A 222 -7.93 -4.89 -2.42
N ASP A 223 -8.34 -5.19 -1.19
CA ASP A 223 -7.57 -6.02 -0.27
C ASP A 223 -7.24 -7.39 -0.88
N VAL A 224 -8.28 -8.14 -1.29
CA VAL A 224 -8.11 -9.52 -1.75
C VAL A 224 -7.44 -9.59 -3.13
N LEU A 225 -7.76 -8.66 -4.04
CA LEU A 225 -7.25 -8.69 -5.41
C LEU A 225 -5.81 -8.16 -5.51
N SER A 226 -5.43 -7.19 -4.68
CA SER A 226 -4.03 -6.74 -4.62
C SER A 226 -3.11 -7.81 -4.02
N ASP A 227 -3.55 -8.53 -2.99
CA ASP A 227 -2.83 -9.69 -2.44
C ASP A 227 -2.72 -10.84 -3.45
N LEU A 228 -3.76 -11.06 -4.28
CA LEU A 228 -3.68 -12.01 -5.39
C LEU A 228 -2.59 -11.59 -6.40
N ALA A 229 -2.55 -10.31 -6.77
CA ALA A 229 -1.54 -9.78 -7.69
C ALA A 229 -0.13 -9.84 -7.09
N ALA A 230 0.02 -9.67 -5.77
CA ALA A 230 1.28 -9.86 -5.08
C ALA A 230 1.87 -11.25 -5.30
N GLY A 231 1.02 -12.29 -5.27
CA GLY A 231 1.43 -13.67 -5.57
C GLY A 231 1.85 -13.90 -7.03
N LEU A 232 1.49 -13.00 -7.95
CA LEU A 232 1.89 -13.09 -9.35
C LEU A 232 3.31 -12.55 -9.60
N VAL A 233 3.71 -11.52 -8.84
CA VAL A 233 4.93 -10.74 -9.10
C VAL A 233 6.14 -11.15 -8.27
N GLY A 234 5.98 -12.05 -7.28
CA GLY A 234 7.09 -12.55 -6.46
C GLY A 234 6.79 -12.66 -4.96
N GLY A 235 5.60 -12.23 -4.54
CA GLY A 235 5.15 -12.29 -3.14
C GLY A 235 5.22 -10.93 -2.44
N LEU A 236 4.65 -10.86 -1.22
CA LEU A 236 4.40 -9.62 -0.48
C LEU A 236 5.65 -8.78 -0.15
N GLY A 237 6.84 -9.39 -0.13
CA GLY A 237 8.13 -8.72 0.14
C GLY A 237 8.54 -7.67 -0.91
N LEU A 238 7.80 -7.59 -2.02
CA LEU A 238 8.05 -6.66 -3.14
C LEU A 238 6.91 -5.65 -3.34
N LEU A 239 5.90 -5.63 -2.47
CA LEU A 239 4.68 -4.86 -2.69
C LEU A 239 4.68 -3.61 -1.80
N PRO A 240 4.89 -2.42 -2.38
CA PRO A 240 4.72 -1.17 -1.67
C PRO A 240 3.24 -0.80 -1.56
N SER A 241 2.94 0.19 -0.72
CA SER A 241 1.63 0.84 -0.72
C SER A 241 1.66 2.24 -0.13
N ALA A 242 0.71 3.06 -0.57
CA ALA A 242 0.47 4.39 -0.03
C ALA A 242 -1.01 4.55 0.35
N ASN A 243 -1.27 4.98 1.58
CA ASN A 243 -2.57 5.37 2.09
C ASN A 243 -2.63 6.90 2.04
N VAL A 244 -3.30 7.45 1.04
CA VAL A 244 -3.27 8.87 0.74
C VAL A 244 -4.59 9.53 1.16
N GLY A 245 -4.46 10.65 1.85
CA GLY A 245 -5.52 11.62 2.13
C GLY A 245 -5.25 12.97 1.46
N PRO A 246 -6.12 13.97 1.66
CA PRO A 246 -6.02 15.26 0.96
C PRO A 246 -4.76 16.08 1.30
N GLU A 247 -4.25 15.94 2.52
CA GLU A 247 -3.13 16.75 3.04
C GLU A 247 -1.98 15.92 3.61
N ARG A 248 -2.17 14.62 3.84
CA ARG A 248 -1.17 13.71 4.43
C ARG A 248 -1.20 12.34 3.78
N GLY A 249 -0.10 11.60 3.91
CA GLY A 249 0.02 10.22 3.45
C GLY A 249 0.69 9.30 4.48
N LEU A 250 0.29 8.04 4.48
CA LEU A 250 0.96 6.95 5.20
C LEU A 250 1.46 5.90 4.21
N PHE A 251 2.76 5.64 4.25
CA PHE A 251 3.48 4.77 3.32
C PHE A 251 3.96 3.53 4.07
N GLU A 252 3.58 2.36 3.58
CA GLU A 252 3.81 1.08 4.26
C GLU A 252 4.02 -0.04 3.24
N PRO A 253 4.88 -1.04 3.49
CA PRO A 253 4.87 -2.25 2.69
C PRO A 253 3.58 -3.04 2.95
N VAL A 254 3.16 -3.90 2.02
CA VAL A 254 1.95 -4.71 2.20
C VAL A 254 2.18 -5.90 3.14
N HIS A 255 3.42 -6.34 3.32
CA HIS A 255 3.74 -7.51 4.15
C HIS A 255 3.55 -7.27 5.66
N GLY A 256 3.38 -8.35 6.41
CA GLY A 256 3.29 -8.32 7.88
C GLY A 256 4.65 -8.32 8.58
N THR A 257 4.65 -8.76 9.84
CA THR A 257 5.80 -8.69 10.77
C THR A 257 6.86 -9.78 10.59
N ALA A 258 6.57 -10.84 9.81
CA ALA A 258 7.46 -11.99 9.57
C ALA A 258 8.25 -12.45 10.83
N PRO A 259 7.56 -12.87 11.91
CA PRO A 259 8.17 -13.11 13.22
C PRO A 259 9.17 -14.28 13.22
N ASP A 260 9.16 -15.12 12.19
CA ASP A 260 10.09 -16.22 12.00
C ASP A 260 11.50 -15.79 11.58
N ILE A 261 11.66 -14.57 11.03
CA ILE A 261 12.95 -14.01 10.60
C ILE A 261 13.30 -12.68 11.29
N ALA A 262 12.40 -12.16 12.13
CA ALA A 262 12.61 -10.89 12.82
C ALA A 262 13.87 -10.91 13.71
N GLY A 263 14.73 -9.91 13.54
CA GLY A 263 16.00 -9.76 14.23
C GLY A 263 17.15 -10.61 13.68
N GLU A 264 16.93 -11.33 12.57
CA GLU A 264 17.97 -12.11 11.90
C GLU A 264 18.78 -11.29 10.88
N GLY A 265 18.33 -10.09 10.51
CA GLY A 265 19.00 -9.22 9.55
C GLY A 265 18.88 -9.71 8.10
N VAL A 266 17.84 -10.47 7.78
CA VAL A 266 17.65 -11.12 6.46
C VAL A 266 16.34 -10.74 5.78
N ALA A 267 15.59 -9.80 6.36
CA ALA A 267 14.37 -9.27 5.76
C ALA A 267 14.70 -8.49 4.48
N ASN A 268 13.88 -8.66 3.44
CA ASN A 268 14.03 -7.91 2.19
C ASN A 268 13.45 -6.49 2.37
N PRO A 269 14.26 -5.42 2.27
CA PRO A 269 13.77 -4.06 2.49
C PRO A 269 13.10 -3.44 1.26
N ALA A 270 13.07 -4.12 0.11
CA ALA A 270 12.64 -3.55 -1.17
C ALA A 270 11.23 -2.95 -1.12
N ALA A 271 10.23 -3.66 -0.59
CA ALA A 271 8.86 -3.13 -0.49
C ALA A 271 8.80 -1.83 0.32
N THR A 272 9.51 -1.76 1.45
CA THR A 272 9.51 -0.58 2.32
C THR A 272 10.25 0.60 1.67
N ILE A 273 11.37 0.34 1.00
CA ILE A 273 12.12 1.36 0.25
C ILE A 273 11.27 1.90 -0.92
N VAL A 274 10.54 1.04 -1.63
CA VAL A 274 9.64 1.50 -2.69
C VAL A 274 8.44 2.27 -2.12
N SER A 275 7.92 1.91 -0.94
CA SER A 275 6.93 2.76 -0.25
C SER A 275 7.52 4.13 0.13
N ALA A 276 8.81 4.21 0.46
CA ALA A 276 9.50 5.49 0.66
C ALA A 276 9.69 6.28 -0.65
N ALA A 277 9.84 5.61 -1.80
CA ALA A 277 9.79 6.28 -3.11
C ALA A 277 8.40 6.90 -3.37
N MET A 278 7.32 6.16 -3.08
CA MET A 278 5.96 6.72 -3.15
C MET A 278 5.75 7.93 -2.22
N LEU A 279 6.46 7.97 -1.08
CA LEU A 279 6.48 9.13 -0.19
C LEU A 279 7.15 10.34 -0.86
N LEU A 280 8.28 10.13 -1.56
CA LEU A 280 8.96 11.18 -2.31
C LEU A 280 8.05 11.78 -3.38
N GLU A 281 7.41 10.93 -4.19
CA GLU A 281 6.44 11.33 -5.21
C GLU A 281 5.29 12.15 -4.59
N TYR A 282 4.73 11.67 -3.48
CA TYR A 282 3.67 12.40 -2.76
C TYR A 282 4.07 13.81 -2.31
N LEU A 283 5.33 14.00 -1.90
CA LEU A 283 5.86 15.30 -1.48
C LEU A 283 6.36 16.16 -2.65
N GLY A 284 6.27 15.66 -3.90
CA GLY A 284 6.66 16.36 -5.12
C GLY A 284 8.16 16.25 -5.46
N TYR A 285 8.83 15.19 -5.00
CA TYR A 285 10.21 14.83 -5.32
C TYR A 285 10.24 13.70 -6.36
N ASP A 286 9.63 13.95 -7.52
CA ASP A 286 9.45 12.94 -8.58
C ASP A 286 10.79 12.40 -9.11
N GLU A 287 11.77 13.28 -9.34
CA GLU A 287 13.10 12.89 -9.84
C GLU A 287 13.84 11.97 -8.84
N GLU A 288 13.70 12.24 -7.54
CA GLU A 288 14.29 11.41 -6.49
C GLU A 288 13.53 10.10 -6.29
N SER A 289 12.21 10.11 -6.43
CA SER A 289 11.38 8.90 -6.45
C SER A 289 11.83 7.96 -7.57
N ASP A 290 11.95 8.46 -8.80
CA ASP A 290 12.40 7.70 -9.97
C ASP A 290 13.78 7.08 -9.76
N ARG A 291 14.72 7.84 -9.17
CA ARG A 291 16.06 7.32 -8.85
C ARG A 291 16.01 6.17 -7.85
N VAL A 292 15.17 6.25 -6.82
CA VAL A 292 15.01 5.15 -5.85
C VAL A 292 14.39 3.92 -6.52
N HIS A 293 13.37 4.11 -7.37
CA HIS A 293 12.78 3.03 -8.16
C HIS A 293 13.84 2.34 -9.03
N GLU A 294 14.59 3.09 -9.83
CA GLU A 294 15.64 2.56 -10.70
C GLU A 294 16.73 1.81 -9.89
N ALA A 295 17.15 2.34 -8.74
CA ALA A 295 18.16 1.72 -7.88
C ALA A 295 17.68 0.41 -7.25
N VAL A 296 16.41 0.33 -6.84
CA VAL A 296 15.78 -0.92 -6.38
C VAL A 296 15.70 -1.93 -7.52
N GLU A 297 15.24 -1.52 -8.70
CA GLU A 297 15.14 -2.40 -9.88
C GLU A 297 16.50 -2.99 -10.27
N ASP A 298 17.54 -2.16 -10.36
CA ASP A 298 18.89 -2.62 -10.68
C ASP A 298 19.45 -3.56 -9.60
N THR A 299 19.12 -3.34 -8.33
CA THR A 299 19.53 -4.23 -7.22
C THR A 299 18.81 -5.57 -7.28
N LEU A 300 17.50 -5.59 -7.55
CA LEU A 300 16.74 -6.83 -7.70
C LEU A 300 17.23 -7.65 -8.91
N GLU A 301 17.57 -6.97 -10.02
CA GLU A 301 18.09 -7.62 -11.22
C GLU A 301 19.49 -8.21 -10.97
N ASN A 302 20.42 -7.37 -10.50
CA ASN A 302 21.86 -7.68 -10.50
C ASN A 302 22.40 -8.18 -9.15
N GLY A 303 21.59 -8.13 -8.09
CA GLY A 303 21.97 -8.48 -6.72
C GLY A 303 22.71 -7.35 -5.98
N PRO A 304 23.02 -7.52 -4.68
CA PRO A 304 22.83 -8.71 -3.85
C PRO A 304 21.36 -9.04 -3.57
N ARG A 305 21.06 -10.28 -3.16
CA ARG A 305 19.69 -10.77 -2.94
C ARG A 305 19.54 -11.38 -1.55
N THR A 306 18.45 -11.05 -0.88
CA THR A 306 18.03 -11.65 0.39
C THR A 306 17.57 -13.11 0.21
N PRO A 307 17.44 -13.90 1.31
CA PRO A 307 17.10 -15.32 1.23
C PRO A 307 15.73 -15.65 0.62
N ASP A 308 14.74 -14.78 0.74
CA ASP A 308 13.43 -14.91 0.08
C ASP A 308 13.55 -14.94 -1.45
N LEU A 309 14.56 -14.26 -1.99
CA LEU A 309 14.89 -14.24 -3.42
C LEU A 309 15.98 -15.26 -3.81
N GLY A 310 16.29 -16.21 -2.91
CA GLY A 310 17.25 -17.29 -3.13
C GLY A 310 18.72 -16.90 -3.01
N GLY A 311 19.02 -15.73 -2.44
CA GLY A 311 20.38 -15.30 -2.12
C GLY A 311 20.77 -15.52 -0.66
N ASP A 312 21.84 -14.84 -0.25
CA ASP A 312 22.48 -14.98 1.05
C ASP A 312 22.91 -13.62 1.63
N ALA A 313 22.40 -12.52 1.06
CA ALA A 313 22.64 -11.17 1.53
C ALA A 313 21.75 -10.82 2.73
N SER A 314 22.26 -9.95 3.59
CA SER A 314 21.51 -9.34 4.69
C SER A 314 20.65 -8.17 4.20
N THR A 315 19.75 -7.70 5.07
CA THR A 315 19.00 -6.45 4.86
C THR A 315 19.96 -5.29 4.60
N GLU A 316 21.02 -5.16 5.41
CA GLU A 316 22.05 -4.12 5.28
C GLU A 316 22.79 -4.20 3.93
N ASP A 317 23.20 -5.41 3.49
CA ASP A 317 23.85 -5.59 2.19
C ASP A 317 22.99 -5.11 1.02
N VAL A 318 21.67 -5.33 1.08
CA VAL A 318 20.74 -4.87 0.04
C VAL A 318 20.51 -3.37 0.11
N THR A 319 20.36 -2.80 1.32
CA THR A 319 20.23 -1.35 1.53
C THR A 319 21.45 -0.59 1.00
N ASP A 320 22.65 -1.01 1.38
CA ASP A 320 23.91 -0.41 0.92
C ASP A 320 24.00 -0.43 -0.60
N ALA A 321 23.64 -1.57 -1.20
CA ALA A 321 23.71 -1.73 -2.64
C ALA A 321 22.68 -0.86 -3.38
N ILE A 322 21.52 -0.58 -2.79
CA ILE A 322 20.56 0.41 -3.33
C ILE A 322 21.13 1.81 -3.22
N ILE A 323 21.69 2.20 -2.07
CA ILE A 323 22.29 3.52 -1.86
C ILE A 323 23.46 3.77 -2.82
N GLU A 324 24.31 2.76 -3.08
CA GLU A 324 25.41 2.84 -4.04
C GLU A 324 24.97 3.13 -5.49
N ARG A 325 23.69 2.89 -5.81
CA ARG A 325 23.11 3.04 -7.15
C ARG A 325 22.29 4.31 -7.36
N LEU A 326 22.07 5.11 -6.30
CA LEU A 326 21.42 6.42 -6.39
C LEU A 326 22.31 7.46 -7.07
#